data_AF-A0AAE0DI46-F1
#
_entry.id   AF-A0AAE0DI46-F1
#
_cell.length_a   1.000
_cell.length_b   1.000
_cell.length_c   1.000
_cell.angle_alpha   90.00
_cell.angle_beta   90.00
_cell.angle_gamma   90.00
#
_symmetry.space_group_name_H-M   'P 1'
#
loop_
_entity.id
_entity.type
_entity.pdbx_description
1 polymer ?
#
loop_
_entity_poly.entity_id
_entity_poly.type
_entity_poly.pdbx_seq_one_letter_code
_entity_poly.pdbx_strand_id
1 'polypeptide(L)'
;MKTAPKGTNIHWKLMWRDLCEDWTSPAGRLVQVGDSAHSFLPSSGNGASQAMEDAITLATCLQLGGKSNVPSATRVYNKLWCTIEEVKKEIKAGKSVEALLDGDWS
;
A
#
# COMPACT_ATOMS: atom_id res chain seq x y z
N MET A 1 30.95 -9.90 -4.43
CA MET A 1 30.83 -8.74 -3.53
C MET A 1 32.20 -8.31 -2.96
N LYS A 2 33.20 -8.04 -3.81
CA LYS A 2 34.57 -7.67 -3.39
C LYS A 2 34.95 -6.22 -3.72
N THR A 3 34.13 -5.53 -4.50
CA THR A 3 34.37 -4.19 -5.05
C THR A 3 33.55 -3.08 -4.39
N ALA A 4 32.57 -3.43 -3.55
CA ALA A 4 31.81 -2.42 -2.82
C ALA A 4 32.72 -1.72 -1.78
N PRO A 5 32.69 -0.37 -1.68
CA PRO A 5 33.46 0.36 -0.68
C PRO A 5 33.14 -0.14 0.75
N LYS A 6 34.12 -0.08 1.65
CA LYS A 6 33.92 -0.52 3.04
C LYS A 6 32.80 0.30 3.70
N GLY A 7 31.86 -0.39 4.35
CA GLY A 7 30.74 0.24 5.07
C GLY A 7 29.52 0.60 4.21
N THR A 8 29.51 0.33 2.89
CA THR A 8 28.37 0.66 2.03
C THR A 8 27.40 -0.49 1.82
N ASN A 9 27.73 -1.70 2.29
CA ASN A 9 26.84 -2.84 2.20
C ASN A 9 25.81 -2.76 3.33
N ILE A 10 24.54 -2.65 2.96
CA ILE A 10 23.43 -2.66 3.91
C ILE A 10 22.65 -3.95 3.69
N HIS A 11 22.50 -4.74 4.75
CA HIS A 11 21.65 -5.93 4.74
C HIS A 11 20.28 -5.57 5.30
N TRP A 12 19.33 -5.34 4.41
CA TRP A 12 17.94 -5.07 4.77
C TRP A 12 17.14 -6.36 4.83
N LYS A 13 16.66 -6.71 6.02
CA LYS A 13 15.76 -7.85 6.19
C LYS A 13 14.40 -7.52 5.60
N LEU A 14 13.96 -8.33 4.63
CA LEU A 14 12.62 -8.24 4.08
C LEU A 14 11.61 -8.71 5.14
N MET A 15 10.68 -7.82 5.47
CA MET A 15 9.61 -8.09 6.43
C MET A 15 8.28 -7.92 5.71
N TRP A 16 7.45 -8.96 5.73
CA TRP A 16 6.10 -8.94 5.17
C TRP A 16 5.07 -8.87 6.29
N ARG A 17 3.92 -8.26 6.00
CA ARG A 17 2.76 -8.20 6.89
C ARG A 17 1.50 -8.49 6.10
N ASP A 18 0.57 -9.21 6.70
CA ASP A 18 -0.78 -9.36 6.17
C ASP A 18 -1.49 -8.00 6.12
N LEU A 19 -2.21 -7.76 5.02
CA LEU A 19 -2.96 -6.52 4.82
C LEU A 19 -4.09 -6.43 5.85
N CYS A 20 -4.22 -5.27 6.51
CA CYS A 20 -5.38 -4.97 7.33
C CYS A 20 -6.61 -4.72 6.42
N GLU A 21 -7.81 -5.09 6.88
CA GLU A 21 -9.06 -4.80 6.16
C GLU A 21 -9.50 -3.34 6.33
N ASP A 22 -9.20 -2.73 7.48
CA ASP A 22 -9.55 -1.35 7.81
C ASP A 22 -8.31 -0.52 8.10
N TRP A 23 -8.07 0.50 7.27
CA TRP A 23 -6.91 1.36 7.40
C TRP A 23 -7.22 2.66 8.13
N THR A 24 -8.50 2.84 8.41
CA THR A 24 -9.02 3.98 9.16
C THR A 24 -9.43 3.55 10.55
N SER A 25 -9.02 4.32 11.55
CA SER A 25 -9.55 4.17 12.91
C SER A 25 -11.10 4.22 12.95
N PRO A 26 -11.75 3.63 13.97
CA PRO A 26 -13.22 3.69 14.11
C PRO A 26 -13.78 5.13 14.08
N ALA A 27 -13.04 6.10 14.63
CA ALA A 27 -13.42 7.51 14.61
C ALA A 27 -13.15 8.23 13.28
N GLY A 28 -12.45 7.60 12.32
CA GLY A 28 -12.11 8.18 11.02
C GLY A 28 -11.15 9.38 11.13
N ARG A 29 -10.27 9.40 12.13
CA ARG A 29 -9.30 10.51 12.34
C ARG A 29 -7.84 10.09 12.24
N LEU A 30 -7.58 8.79 12.16
CA LEU A 30 -6.29 8.20 11.88
C LEU A 30 -6.44 7.29 10.68
N VAL A 31 -5.50 7.40 9.74
CA VAL A 31 -5.47 6.68 8.46
C VAL A 31 -4.05 6.15 8.25
N GLN A 32 -3.93 4.87 7.87
CA GLN A 32 -2.67 4.27 7.44
C GLN A 32 -2.49 4.50 5.93
N VAL A 33 -1.25 4.80 5.52
CA VAL A 33 -0.85 5.01 4.12
C VAL A 33 0.54 4.43 3.89
N GLY A 34 0.91 4.14 2.64
CA GLY A 34 2.22 3.62 2.30
C GLY A 34 2.51 2.26 2.98
N ASP A 35 3.78 1.95 3.18
CA ASP A 35 4.22 0.68 3.79
C ASP A 35 3.58 0.33 5.14
N SER A 36 3.06 1.33 5.87
CA SER A 36 2.31 1.12 7.13
C SER A 36 0.97 0.42 6.92
N ALA A 37 0.43 0.51 5.71
CA ALA A 37 -0.85 -0.03 5.28
C ALA A 37 -0.67 -1.17 4.26
N HIS A 38 0.34 -1.08 3.39
CA HIS A 38 0.67 -2.12 2.40
C HIS A 38 2.19 -2.24 2.14
N SER A 39 2.85 -3.11 2.88
CA SER A 39 4.26 -3.39 2.60
C SER A 39 4.41 -4.20 1.32
N PHE A 40 5.03 -3.65 0.28
CA PHE A 40 5.34 -4.37 -0.96
C PHE A 40 6.72 -5.03 -0.93
N LEU A 41 6.89 -6.09 -1.73
CA LEU A 41 8.22 -6.62 -2.03
C LEU A 41 9.02 -5.55 -2.81
N PRO A 42 10.28 -5.25 -2.44
CA PRO A 42 11.08 -4.24 -3.15
C PRO A 42 11.28 -4.54 -4.64
N SER A 43 11.17 -5.80 -5.05
CA SER A 43 11.22 -6.23 -6.45
C SER A 43 10.08 -5.69 -7.30
N SER A 44 8.95 -5.28 -6.71
CA SER A 44 7.82 -4.73 -7.48
C SER A 44 8.08 -3.32 -7.99
N GLY A 45 9.04 -2.59 -7.42
CA GLY A 45 9.34 -1.20 -7.79
C GLY A 45 8.23 -0.18 -7.51
N ASN A 46 7.05 -0.63 -7.07
CA ASN A 46 5.83 0.18 -7.05
C ASN A 46 5.43 0.72 -5.67
N GLY A 47 6.12 0.33 -4.59
CA GLY A 47 5.76 0.76 -3.23
C GLY A 47 5.74 2.28 -3.07
N ALA A 48 6.74 2.97 -3.63
CA ALA A 48 6.81 4.43 -3.60
C ALA A 48 5.68 5.09 -4.42
N SER A 49 5.43 4.60 -5.63
CA SER A 49 4.34 5.09 -6.49
C SER A 49 2.99 4.92 -5.80
N GLN A 50 2.75 3.76 -5.20
CA GLN A 50 1.49 3.46 -4.52
C GLN A 50 1.31 4.34 -3.26
N ALA A 51 2.38 4.63 -2.53
CA ALA A 51 2.35 5.57 -1.41
C ALA A 51 2.06 7.02 -1.85
N MET A 52 2.47 7.41 -3.07
CA MET A 52 2.12 8.70 -3.64
C MET A 52 0.64 8.76 -4.05
N GLU A 53 0.12 7.73 -4.70
CA GLU A 53 -1.29 7.60 -5.04
C GLU A 53 -2.19 7.69 -3.80
N ASP A 54 -1.77 7.03 -2.72
CA ASP A 54 -2.38 7.12 -1.39
C ASP A 54 -2.54 8.56 -0.91
N ALA A 55 -1.43 9.31 -0.90
CA ALA A 55 -1.39 10.66 -0.38
C ALA A 55 -2.31 11.58 -1.19
N ILE A 56 -2.28 11.46 -2.52
CA ILE A 56 -3.10 12.28 -3.43
C ILE A 56 -4.58 11.90 -3.28
N THR A 57 -4.90 10.62 -3.19
CA THR A 57 -6.28 10.13 -3.03
C THR A 57 -6.87 10.58 -1.70
N LEU A 58 -6.13 10.44 -0.59
CA LEU A 58 -6.55 10.88 0.72
C LEU A 58 -6.76 12.40 0.76
N ALA A 59 -5.81 13.17 0.22
CA ALA A 59 -5.92 14.63 0.14
C ALA A 59 -7.17 15.06 -0.66
N THR A 60 -7.43 14.41 -1.78
CA THR A 60 -8.61 14.66 -2.62
C THR A 60 -9.90 14.34 -1.87
N CYS A 61 -9.97 13.19 -1.19
CA CYS A 61 -11.13 12.81 -0.39
C CYS A 61 -11.40 13.83 0.72
N LEU A 62 -10.35 14.30 1.42
CA LEU A 62 -10.47 15.31 2.47
C LEU A 62 -10.91 16.66 1.93
N GLN A 63 -10.40 17.06 0.75
CA GLN A 63 -10.82 18.29 0.07
C GLN A 63 -12.30 18.24 -0.29
N LEU A 64 -12.77 17.14 -0.88
CA LEU A 64 -14.17 16.95 -1.29
C LEU A 64 -15.12 16.81 -0.10
N GLY A 65 -14.70 16.13 0.97
CA GLY A 65 -15.52 15.96 2.18
C GLY A 65 -15.62 17.25 3.00
N GLY A 66 -14.61 18.11 2.96
CA GLY A 66 -14.54 19.33 3.76
C GLY A 66 -14.34 19.07 5.25
N LYS A 67 -14.08 20.15 6.00
CA LYS A 67 -13.70 20.09 7.44
C LYS A 67 -14.76 19.43 8.33
N SER A 68 -16.04 19.53 7.97
CA SER A 68 -17.14 18.93 8.74
C SER A 68 -17.27 17.42 8.55
N ASN A 69 -16.76 16.85 7.46
CA ASN A 69 -16.96 15.44 7.10
C ASN A 69 -15.66 14.64 6.99
N VAL A 70 -14.62 15.03 7.75
CA VAL A 70 -13.33 14.32 7.77
C VAL A 70 -13.48 12.80 7.96
N PRO A 71 -14.30 12.28 8.92
CA PRO A 71 -14.44 10.84 9.08
C PRO A 71 -15.05 10.13 7.86
N SER A 72 -15.97 10.80 7.15
CA SER A 72 -16.57 10.25 5.93
C SER A 72 -15.54 10.23 4.79
N ALA A 73 -14.77 11.31 4.63
CA ALA A 73 -13.71 11.40 3.64
C ALA A 73 -12.65 10.30 3.81
N THR A 74 -12.18 10.06 5.04
CA THR A 74 -11.20 9.00 5.30
C THR A 74 -11.77 7.61 5.01
N ARG A 75 -13.05 7.38 5.30
CA ARG A 75 -13.72 6.10 5.00
C ARG A 75 -13.93 5.89 3.50
N VAL A 76 -14.17 6.95 2.75
CA VAL A 76 -14.22 6.90 1.27
C VAL A 76 -12.86 6.49 0.73
N TYR A 77 -11.77 7.10 1.23
CA TYR A 77 -10.41 6.68 0.89
C TYR A 77 -10.17 5.17 1.15
N ASN A 78 -10.52 4.67 2.35
CA ASN A 78 -10.39 3.24 2.68
C ASN A 78 -11.15 2.33 1.69
N LYS A 79 -12.35 2.76 1.26
CA LYS A 79 -13.15 2.00 0.30
C LYS A 79 -12.59 2.00 -1.12
N LEU A 80 -12.00 3.11 -1.56
CA LEU A 80 -11.39 3.19 -2.89
C LEU A 80 -10.28 2.13 -3.05
N TRP A 81 -9.54 1.86 -1.97
CA TRP A 81 -8.52 0.82 -1.95
C TRP A 81 -8.98 -0.59 -1.66
N CYS A 82 -10.05 -0.79 -0.89
CA CYS A 82 -10.68 -2.12 -0.80
C CYS A 82 -11.26 -2.61 -2.14
N THR A 83 -11.27 -1.82 -3.21
CA THR A 83 -11.54 -2.36 -4.56
C THR A 83 -10.44 -3.35 -5.02
N ILE A 84 -9.25 -3.31 -4.40
CA ILE A 84 -8.13 -4.26 -4.58
C ILE A 84 -8.41 -5.62 -3.89
N GLU A 85 -9.58 -5.82 -3.27
CA GLU A 85 -10.02 -7.13 -2.76
C GLU A 85 -9.95 -8.25 -3.81
N GLU A 86 -10.03 -7.94 -5.11
CA GLU A 86 -9.77 -8.91 -6.19
C GLU A 86 -8.34 -9.48 -6.14
N VAL A 87 -7.32 -8.64 -5.93
CA VAL A 87 -5.93 -9.06 -5.77
C VAL A 87 -5.76 -9.90 -4.50
N LYS A 88 -6.41 -9.53 -3.40
CA LYS A 88 -6.42 -10.34 -2.17
C LYS A 88 -7.09 -11.70 -2.40
N LYS A 89 -8.15 -11.76 -3.19
CA LYS A 89 -8.86 -13.00 -3.55
C LYS A 89 -7.98 -13.90 -4.40
N GLU A 90 -7.18 -13.33 -5.31
CA GLU A 90 -6.20 -14.06 -6.12
C GLU A 90 -5.04 -14.63 -5.29
N ILE A 91 -4.52 -13.86 -4.33
CA ILE A 91 -3.50 -14.32 -3.37
C ILE A 91 -4.08 -15.45 -2.48
N LYS A 92 -5.32 -15.30 -2.01
CA LYS A 92 -6.02 -16.31 -1.19
C LYS A 92 -6.40 -17.57 -1.99
N ALA A 93 -6.54 -17.45 -3.31
CA ALA A 93 -6.76 -18.55 -4.25
C ALA A 93 -5.47 -19.32 -4.60
N GLY A 94 -4.33 -18.97 -3.98
CA GLY A 94 -3.09 -19.74 -4.09
C GLY A 94 -2.25 -19.41 -5.33
N LYS A 95 -2.54 -18.30 -6.04
CA LYS A 95 -1.59 -17.78 -7.02
C LYS A 95 -0.36 -17.27 -6.28
N SER A 96 0.81 -17.76 -6.67
CA SER A 96 2.07 -17.33 -6.06
C SER A 96 2.30 -15.84 -6.33
N VAL A 97 2.96 -15.15 -5.40
CA VAL A 97 3.21 -13.70 -5.51
C VAL A 97 4.00 -13.38 -6.78
N GLU A 98 4.84 -14.32 -7.23
CA GLU A 98 5.60 -14.27 -8.48
C GLU A 98 4.69 -14.25 -9.71
N ALA A 99 3.58 -15.00 -9.71
CA ALA A 99 2.64 -15.04 -10.83
C ALA A 99 1.82 -13.74 -10.97
N LEU A 100 1.75 -12.92 -9.92
CA LEU A 100 1.14 -11.58 -9.94
C LEU A 100 2.12 -10.51 -10.43
N LEU A 101 3.43 -10.80 -10.40
CA LEU A 101 4.51 -9.93 -10.89
C LEU A 101 4.85 -10.19 -12.35
N ASP A 102 4.48 -11.36 -12.90
CA ASP A 102 4.53 -11.69 -14.34
C ASP A 102 3.41 -11.00 -15.13
N GLY A 103 3.22 -9.70 -14.88
CA GLY A 103 2.49 -8.84 -15.80
C GLY A 103 3.23 -8.84 -17.13
N ASP A 104 2.73 -9.65 -18.06
CA ASP A 104 3.02 -9.56 -19.47
C ASP A 104 2.70 -8.13 -19.93
N TRP A 105 3.73 -7.29 -20.01
CA TRP A 105 3.68 -5.95 -20.58
C TRP A 105 4.02 -5.97 -22.08
N SER A 106 3.80 -7.10 -22.78
CA SER A 106 3.85 -7.13 -24.25
C SER A 106 2.57 -6.61 -24.92
#